data_AF-A0A0A1MX01-F1
#
_entry.id   AF-A0A0A1MX01-F1
#
_cell.length_a   1.000
_cell.length_b   1.000
_cell.length_c   1.000
_cell.angle_alpha   90.00
_cell.angle_beta   90.00
_cell.angle_gamma   90.00
#
_symmetry.space_group_name_H-M   'P 1'
#
loop_
_entity.id
_entity.type
_entity.pdbx_description
1 polymer ?
#
loop_
_entity_poly.entity_id
_entity_poly.type
_entity_poly.pdbx_seq_one_letter_code
_entity_poly.pdbx_strand_id
1 'polypeptide(L)'
;MLKKQTVWLLTMLSLMVVLSVYYIFSANGNDLAFVDDGQDAASEDVVPATQSEEGIEVDNIENVDSDELFTTIRMEIQDERSRKKSQLTDVVASANASATEKDEALQEIDGLEELETKELILQEQLLASTEYEDVLVRSNNGKVHIHVKTEELPVTEAANIMQMARDEFGEDVKAEVNFQPTAETTDMEDTTETEEAAETEETEETGEVQEGEESEDTTETEE
;
A
#
# COMPACT_ATOMS: atom_id res chain seq x y z
N MET A 1 11.01 -57.58 -18.44
CA MET A 1 11.13 -57.54 -19.92
C MET A 1 10.12 -56.53 -20.45
N LEU A 2 10.58 -55.33 -20.84
CA LEU A 2 9.70 -54.30 -21.39
C LEU A 2 9.36 -54.64 -22.86
N LYS A 3 8.08 -54.60 -23.22
CA LYS A 3 7.60 -54.91 -24.58
C LYS A 3 7.98 -53.77 -25.51
N LYS A 4 8.37 -54.07 -26.75
CA LYS A 4 8.88 -53.11 -27.76
C LYS A 4 7.95 -51.93 -28.09
N GLN A 5 6.70 -51.94 -27.61
CA GLN A 5 5.72 -50.85 -27.74
C GLN A 5 5.94 -49.68 -26.76
N THR A 6 6.59 -49.89 -25.60
CA THR A 6 6.77 -48.80 -24.62
C THR A 6 7.77 -47.73 -25.09
N VAL A 7 8.59 -48.01 -26.10
CA VAL A 7 9.54 -47.04 -26.67
C VAL A 7 8.81 -45.87 -27.33
N TRP A 8 7.72 -46.14 -28.07
CA TRP A 8 6.94 -45.09 -28.74
C TRP A 8 6.08 -44.28 -27.75
N LEU A 9 5.63 -44.93 -26.67
CA LEU A 9 4.93 -44.27 -25.57
C LEU A 9 5.87 -43.36 -24.76
N LEU A 10 7.09 -43.81 -24.46
CA LEU A 10 8.08 -43.00 -23.72
C LEU A 10 8.55 -41.77 -24.50
N THR A 11 8.67 -41.85 -25.83
CA THR A 11 8.98 -40.65 -26.64
C THR A 11 7.85 -39.62 -26.62
N MET A 12 6.59 -40.06 -26.58
CA MET A 12 5.43 -39.16 -26.54
C MET A 12 5.23 -38.57 -25.13
N LEU A 13 5.40 -39.39 -24.09
CA LEU A 13 5.40 -38.96 -22.67
C LEU A 13 6.51 -37.95 -22.38
N SER A 14 7.75 -38.21 -22.84
CA SER A 14 8.88 -37.31 -22.64
C SER A 14 8.65 -35.95 -23.30
N LEU A 15 8.01 -35.92 -24.47
CA LEU A 15 7.69 -34.68 -25.18
C LEU A 15 6.62 -33.86 -24.43
N MET A 16 5.60 -34.53 -23.88
CA MET A 16 4.59 -33.88 -23.03
C MET A 16 5.21 -33.22 -21.78
N VAL A 17 6.14 -33.92 -21.09
CA VAL A 17 6.79 -33.41 -19.87
C VAL A 17 7.76 -32.25 -20.16
N VAL A 18 8.51 -32.33 -21.27
CA VAL A 18 9.39 -31.22 -21.69
C VAL A 18 8.56 -29.97 -22.04
N LEU A 19 7.43 -30.14 -22.74
CA LEU A 19 6.51 -29.02 -22.99
C LEU A 19 5.89 -28.49 -21.70
N SER A 20 5.46 -29.33 -20.75
CA SER A 20 4.86 -28.83 -19.50
C SER A 20 5.86 -28.04 -18.65
N VAL A 21 7.12 -28.49 -18.55
CA VAL A 21 8.16 -27.74 -17.82
C VAL A 21 8.52 -26.46 -18.57
N TYR A 22 8.62 -26.50 -19.91
CA TYR A 22 8.85 -25.31 -20.73
C TYR A 22 7.73 -24.29 -20.55
N TYR A 23 6.46 -24.70 -20.58
CA TYR A 23 5.34 -23.79 -20.36
C TYR A 23 5.24 -23.31 -18.90
N ILE A 24 5.49 -24.13 -17.88
CA ILE A 24 5.47 -23.65 -16.48
C ILE A 24 6.60 -22.64 -16.22
N PHE A 25 7.79 -22.86 -16.78
CA PHE A 25 8.92 -21.93 -16.60
C PHE A 25 8.88 -20.71 -17.54
N SER A 26 8.18 -20.80 -18.68
CA SER A 26 8.02 -19.71 -19.65
C SER A 26 6.71 -18.92 -19.53
N ALA A 27 5.67 -19.47 -18.90
CA ALA A 27 4.41 -18.76 -18.63
C ALA A 27 4.51 -17.83 -17.41
N ASN A 28 5.52 -18.00 -16.55
CA ASN A 28 5.95 -16.98 -15.59
C ASN A 28 6.53 -15.71 -16.25
N GLY A 29 6.50 -15.58 -17.58
CA GLY A 29 6.97 -14.42 -18.32
C GLY A 29 5.87 -13.59 -19.02
N ASN A 30 4.79 -14.23 -19.49
CA ASN A 30 3.79 -13.56 -20.33
C ASN A 30 2.38 -13.86 -19.83
N ASP A 31 1.85 -12.91 -19.05
CA ASP A 31 0.42 -12.69 -18.86
C ASP A 31 -0.29 -12.69 -20.24
N LEU A 32 -1.28 -13.58 -20.41
CA LEU A 32 -2.04 -13.72 -21.66
C LEU A 32 -3.34 -12.92 -21.59
N ALA A 33 -3.20 -11.64 -21.26
CA ALA A 33 -4.28 -10.69 -21.38
C ALA A 33 -4.47 -10.25 -22.85
N PHE A 34 -5.75 -10.17 -23.22
CA PHE A 34 -6.30 -9.31 -24.27
C PHE A 34 -5.97 -9.58 -25.75
N VAL A 35 -7.00 -10.00 -26.48
CA VAL A 35 -7.10 -9.77 -27.94
C VAL A 35 -7.60 -8.34 -28.14
N ASP A 36 -6.73 -7.49 -28.67
CA ASP A 36 -7.05 -6.11 -29.07
C ASP A 36 -7.78 -6.07 -30.44
N ASP A 37 -8.78 -5.19 -30.56
CA ASP A 37 -9.40 -4.78 -31.83
C ASP A 37 -9.80 -3.27 -31.76
N GLY A 38 -8.78 -2.42 -31.64
CA GLY A 38 -8.67 -1.10 -32.28
C GLY A 38 -9.81 -0.06 -32.18
N GLN A 39 -9.59 0.97 -31.37
CA GLN A 39 -9.96 2.35 -31.75
C GLN A 39 -9.04 3.40 -31.07
N ASP A 40 -8.48 4.31 -31.85
CA ASP A 40 -7.75 5.48 -31.34
C ASP A 40 -8.65 6.44 -30.52
N ALA A 41 -8.23 6.77 -29.31
CA ALA A 41 -8.51 8.06 -28.68
C ALA A 41 -7.39 8.41 -27.69
N ALA A 42 -6.65 9.48 -27.97
CA ALA A 42 -5.64 9.98 -27.05
C ALA A 42 -6.32 10.75 -25.89
N SER A 43 -6.15 10.23 -24.68
CA SER A 43 -6.24 10.98 -23.42
C SER A 43 -5.12 10.50 -22.51
N GLU A 44 -4.41 11.44 -21.89
CA GLU A 44 -3.66 11.16 -20.66
C GLU A 44 -4.68 10.82 -19.58
N ASP A 45 -4.61 9.62 -19.02
CA ASP A 45 -5.33 9.30 -17.79
C ASP A 45 -4.47 8.43 -16.86
N VAL A 46 -4.62 8.67 -15.57
CA VAL A 46 -3.86 8.04 -14.50
C VAL A 46 -4.66 6.81 -14.10
N VAL A 47 -4.23 5.62 -14.50
CA VAL A 47 -4.98 4.38 -14.21
C VAL A 47 -4.68 3.86 -12.80
N PRO A 48 -5.63 3.88 -11.85
CA PRO A 48 -5.62 2.94 -10.73
C PRO A 48 -6.03 1.57 -11.28
N ALA A 49 -5.15 0.58 -11.19
CA ALA A 49 -5.41 -0.77 -11.66
C ALA A 49 -5.63 -1.73 -10.48
N THR A 50 -6.85 -2.23 -10.32
CA THR A 50 -7.22 -3.31 -9.40
C THR A 50 -7.70 -4.56 -10.16
N GLN A 51 -7.61 -5.74 -9.50
CA GLN A 51 -7.80 -7.13 -10.00
C GLN A 51 -6.66 -7.67 -10.90
N SER A 52 -6.13 -8.90 -10.73
CA SER A 52 -6.25 -9.96 -9.69
C SER A 52 -5.09 -10.99 -9.88
N GLU A 53 -4.81 -12.07 -9.14
CA GLU A 53 -5.46 -12.81 -8.02
C GLU A 53 -4.40 -13.21 -6.93
N GLU A 54 -4.85 -13.80 -5.81
CA GLU A 54 -4.06 -14.53 -4.78
C GLU A 54 -2.85 -13.83 -4.12
N GLY A 55 -3.11 -12.65 -3.54
CA GLY A 55 -2.33 -12.07 -2.44
C GLY A 55 -3.27 -11.25 -1.55
N ILE A 56 -3.08 -11.26 -0.23
CA ILE A 56 -4.01 -10.70 0.78
C ILE A 56 -4.54 -9.31 0.34
N GLU A 57 -5.85 -9.19 0.13
CA GLU A 57 -6.51 -7.91 -0.14
C GLU A 57 -6.44 -7.01 1.10
N VAL A 58 -5.61 -5.97 1.02
CA VAL A 58 -5.52 -4.88 2.03
C VAL A 58 -6.35 -3.66 1.59
N ASP A 59 -7.18 -3.81 0.55
CA ASP A 59 -7.98 -2.74 -0.09
C ASP A 59 -9.38 -2.52 0.52
N ASN A 60 -9.76 -3.29 1.56
CA ASN A 60 -11.10 -3.20 2.17
C ASN A 60 -11.01 -3.05 3.69
N ILE A 61 -10.22 -2.07 4.14
CA ILE A 61 -9.94 -1.76 5.54
C ILE A 61 -10.33 -0.30 5.84
N GLU A 62 -11.62 0.01 5.69
CA GLU A 62 -12.17 1.32 6.10
C GLU A 62 -12.65 1.33 7.58
N ASN A 63 -12.59 0.19 8.30
CA ASN A 63 -13.25 0.02 9.62
C ASN A 63 -12.56 -1.01 10.56
N VAL A 64 -11.25 -1.25 10.42
CA VAL A 64 -10.45 -1.95 11.44
C VAL A 64 -9.55 -0.92 12.10
N ASP A 65 -9.42 -0.97 13.43
CA ASP A 65 -8.45 -0.15 14.16
C ASP A 65 -7.03 -0.39 13.61
N SER A 66 -6.49 0.58 12.87
CA SER A 66 -5.20 0.48 12.19
C SER A 66 -4.05 0.07 13.12
N ASP A 67 -4.14 0.43 14.41
CA ASP A 67 -3.14 0.09 15.42
C ASP A 67 -3.16 -1.40 15.78
N GLU A 68 -4.33 -2.02 15.85
CA GLU A 68 -4.43 -3.47 16.07
C GLU A 68 -3.91 -4.23 14.84
N LEU A 69 -4.17 -3.72 13.63
CA LEU A 69 -3.60 -4.26 12.40
C LEU A 69 -2.07 -4.17 12.37
N PHE A 70 -1.49 -3.00 12.64
CA PHE A 70 -0.02 -2.81 12.64
C PHE A 70 0.65 -3.65 13.75
N THR A 71 0.04 -3.70 14.94
CA THR A 71 0.49 -4.56 16.04
C THR A 71 0.44 -6.04 15.67
N THR A 72 -0.65 -6.50 15.05
CA THR A 72 -0.81 -7.89 14.61
C THR A 72 0.23 -8.27 13.57
N ILE A 73 0.41 -7.44 12.53
CA ILE A 73 1.41 -7.70 11.48
C ILE A 73 2.83 -7.75 12.08
N ARG A 74 3.17 -6.86 13.03
CA ARG A 74 4.46 -6.92 13.74
C ARG A 74 4.65 -8.22 14.52
N MET A 75 3.62 -8.66 15.24
CA MET A 75 3.66 -9.94 15.97
C MET A 75 3.84 -11.12 15.02
N GLU A 76 3.09 -11.19 13.92
CA GLU A 76 3.21 -12.26 12.92
C GLU A 76 4.61 -12.30 12.29
N ILE A 77 5.16 -11.16 11.89
CA ILE A 77 6.51 -11.05 11.32
C ILE A 77 7.58 -11.48 12.33
N GLN A 78 7.46 -11.08 13.60
CA GLN A 78 8.39 -11.52 14.65
C GLN A 78 8.31 -13.03 14.90
N ASP A 79 7.10 -13.61 14.88
CA ASP A 79 6.88 -15.05 15.01
C ASP A 79 7.48 -15.83 13.82
N GLU A 80 7.26 -15.36 12.59
CA GLU A 80 7.84 -15.96 11.37
C GLU A 80 9.38 -15.89 11.39
N ARG A 81 9.95 -14.72 11.70
CA ARG A 81 11.41 -14.54 11.84
C ARG A 81 11.98 -15.45 12.92
N SER A 82 11.33 -15.54 14.08
CA SER A 82 11.76 -16.40 15.18
C SER A 82 11.74 -17.88 14.79
N ARG A 83 10.67 -18.34 14.13
CA ARG A 83 10.57 -19.71 13.61
C ARG A 83 11.65 -19.99 12.56
N LYS A 84 11.91 -19.06 11.64
CA LYS A 84 12.92 -19.21 10.58
C LYS A 84 14.34 -19.22 11.16
N LYS A 85 14.70 -18.28 12.03
CA LYS A 85 16.00 -18.26 12.74
C LYS A 85 16.21 -19.54 13.57
N SER A 86 15.16 -20.07 14.21
CA SER A 86 15.23 -21.35 14.93
C SER A 86 15.53 -22.53 13.99
N GLN A 87 14.83 -22.64 12.85
CA GLN A 87 15.05 -23.69 11.85
C GLN A 87 16.48 -23.65 11.29
N LEU A 88 16.98 -22.46 10.96
CA LEU A 88 18.35 -22.28 10.47
C LEU A 88 19.38 -22.62 11.56
N THR A 89 19.13 -22.24 12.81
CA THR A 89 19.96 -22.62 13.96
C THR A 89 20.01 -24.14 14.15
N ASP A 90 18.88 -24.85 13.97
CA ASP A 90 18.83 -26.31 14.02
C ASP A 90 19.66 -26.96 12.88
N VAL A 91 19.67 -26.37 11.68
CA VAL A 91 20.54 -26.81 10.56
C VAL A 91 22.02 -26.59 10.91
N VAL A 92 22.37 -25.42 11.44
CA VAL A 92 23.74 -25.11 11.89
C VAL A 92 24.20 -26.05 13.01
N ALA A 93 23.32 -26.39 13.96
CA ALA A 93 23.60 -27.33 15.05
C ALA A 93 23.60 -28.81 14.62
N SER A 94 22.92 -29.16 13.52
CA SER A 94 22.75 -30.55 13.06
C SER A 94 24.08 -31.25 12.76
N ALA A 95 24.27 -32.46 13.28
CA ALA A 95 25.42 -33.30 12.92
C ALA A 95 25.33 -33.90 11.51
N ASN A 96 24.16 -33.81 10.86
CA ASN A 96 23.90 -34.40 9.53
C ASN A 96 24.00 -33.39 8.38
N ALA A 97 24.00 -32.09 8.66
CA ALA A 97 24.17 -31.04 7.65
C ALA A 97 25.63 -30.94 7.19
N SER A 98 25.83 -30.75 5.89
CA SER A 98 27.14 -30.52 5.28
C SER A 98 27.71 -29.14 5.66
N ALA A 99 29.00 -28.92 5.37
CA ALA A 99 29.63 -27.62 5.60
C ALA A 99 28.98 -26.50 4.77
N THR A 100 28.51 -26.79 3.56
CA THR A 100 27.83 -25.83 2.68
C THR A 100 26.45 -25.44 3.22
N GLU A 101 25.62 -26.41 3.60
CA GLU A 101 24.28 -26.14 4.17
C GLU A 101 24.37 -25.34 5.48
N LYS A 102 25.44 -25.52 6.26
CA LYS A 102 25.70 -24.72 7.48
C LYS A 102 26.12 -23.29 7.16
N ASP A 103 26.94 -23.10 6.11
CA ASP A 103 27.40 -21.78 5.67
C ASP A 103 26.23 -20.99 5.06
N GLU A 104 25.41 -21.62 4.22
CA GLU A 104 24.17 -21.07 3.69
C GLU A 104 23.18 -20.68 4.81
N ALA A 105 23.00 -21.53 5.82
CA ALA A 105 22.13 -21.23 6.96
C ALA A 105 22.65 -20.08 7.85
N LEU A 106 23.97 -19.91 7.98
CA LEU A 106 24.55 -18.75 8.65
C LEU A 106 24.36 -17.47 7.84
N GLN A 107 24.63 -17.50 6.53
CA GLN A 107 24.40 -16.37 5.63
C GLN A 107 22.91 -15.93 5.62
N GLU A 108 21.98 -16.87 5.71
CA GLU A 108 20.55 -16.55 5.79
C GLU A 108 20.13 -15.98 7.16
N ILE A 109 20.75 -16.41 8.27
CA ILE A 109 20.57 -15.76 9.59
C ILE A 109 21.10 -14.32 9.54
N ASP A 110 22.33 -14.12 9.09
CA ASP A 110 22.97 -12.80 8.99
C ASP A 110 22.15 -11.86 8.09
N GLY A 111 21.68 -12.35 6.94
CA GLY A 111 20.84 -11.58 6.02
C GLY A 111 19.45 -11.22 6.57
N LEU A 112 18.86 -12.08 7.42
CA LEU A 112 17.62 -11.76 8.13
C LEU A 112 17.84 -10.68 9.20
N GLU A 113 18.97 -10.72 9.90
CA GLU A 113 19.34 -9.72 10.91
C GLU A 113 19.70 -8.36 10.29
N GLU A 114 20.40 -8.35 9.15
CA GLU A 114 20.66 -7.12 8.39
C GLU A 114 19.36 -6.49 7.88
N LEU A 115 18.43 -7.28 7.34
CA LEU A 115 17.12 -6.81 6.87
C LEU A 115 16.28 -6.25 8.01
N GLU A 116 16.20 -6.96 9.14
CA GLU A 116 15.51 -6.52 10.36
C GLU A 116 16.08 -5.19 10.89
N THR A 117 17.41 -5.04 10.85
CA THR A 117 18.11 -3.81 11.26
C THR A 117 17.78 -2.64 10.32
N LYS A 118 17.78 -2.84 9.00
CA LYS A 118 17.44 -1.79 8.01
C LYS A 118 15.99 -1.33 8.12
N GLU A 119 15.05 -2.26 8.31
CA GLU A 119 13.65 -1.91 8.55
C GLU A 119 13.49 -1.08 9.83
N LEU A 120 14.18 -1.46 10.91
CA LEU A 120 14.15 -0.72 12.17
C LEU A 120 14.74 0.69 12.02
N ILE A 121 15.91 0.82 11.37
CA ILE A 121 16.55 2.11 11.12
C ILE A 121 15.62 3.02 10.31
N LEU A 122 14.99 2.53 9.24
CA LEU A 122 14.08 3.35 8.43
C LEU A 122 12.82 3.74 9.22
N GLN A 123 12.26 2.86 10.04
CA GLN A 123 11.13 3.20 10.92
C GLN A 123 11.51 4.28 11.95
N GLU A 124 12.67 4.15 12.61
CA GLU A 124 13.17 5.15 13.57
C GLU A 124 13.45 6.50 12.90
N GLN A 125 14.05 6.50 11.70
CA GLN A 125 14.28 7.73 10.92
C GLN A 125 12.96 8.43 10.56
N LEU A 126 11.97 7.67 10.08
CA LEU A 126 10.66 8.20 9.72
C LEU A 126 9.98 8.82 10.94
N LEU A 127 9.82 8.05 12.03
CA LEU A 127 9.23 8.51 13.30
C LEU A 127 9.97 9.69 13.96
N ALA A 128 11.27 9.86 13.69
CA ALA A 128 12.05 11.00 14.20
C ALA A 128 12.00 12.25 13.30
N SER A 129 11.54 12.12 12.05
CA SER A 129 11.59 13.18 11.03
C SER A 129 10.26 13.88 10.78
N THR A 130 9.14 13.24 11.13
CA THR A 130 7.77 13.67 10.84
C THR A 130 6.84 13.39 12.02
N GLU A 131 5.62 13.93 11.97
CA GLU A 131 4.56 13.67 12.95
C GLU A 131 3.73 12.41 12.56
N TYR A 132 4.39 11.34 12.13
CA TYR A 132 3.72 10.05 11.90
C TYR A 132 3.48 9.36 13.25
N GLU A 133 2.24 8.90 13.46
CA GLU A 133 1.86 8.27 14.73
C GLU A 133 2.42 6.85 14.85
N ASP A 134 2.41 6.11 13.73
CA ASP A 134 3.01 4.80 13.63
C ASP A 134 3.54 4.51 12.22
N VAL A 135 4.60 3.71 12.12
CA VAL A 135 5.27 3.38 10.85
C VAL A 135 5.67 1.92 10.82
N LEU A 136 5.29 1.21 9.76
CA LEU A 136 5.63 -0.19 9.52
C LEU A 136 6.35 -0.34 8.17
N VAL A 137 7.63 -0.72 8.22
CA VAL A 137 8.46 -1.01 7.03
C VAL A 137 8.64 -2.51 6.89
N ARG A 138 8.42 -3.04 5.67
CA ARG A 138 8.55 -4.47 5.35
C ARG A 138 9.30 -4.67 4.04
N SER A 139 10.42 -5.38 4.05
CA SER A 139 11.16 -5.76 2.86
C SER A 139 10.85 -7.22 2.46
N ASN A 140 10.31 -7.43 1.27
CA ASN A 140 9.99 -8.77 0.75
C ASN A 140 10.14 -8.82 -0.79
N ASN A 141 10.72 -9.90 -1.31
CA ASN A 141 10.87 -10.15 -2.76
C ASN A 141 11.47 -8.99 -3.58
N GLY A 142 12.39 -8.21 -2.99
CA GLY A 142 13.01 -7.05 -3.66
C GLY A 142 12.13 -5.80 -3.74
N LYS A 143 11.01 -5.78 -3.00
CA LYS A 143 10.17 -4.60 -2.78
C LYS A 143 10.19 -4.21 -1.30
N VAL A 144 10.10 -2.92 -1.02
CA VAL A 144 9.96 -2.39 0.34
C VAL A 144 8.60 -1.71 0.44
N HIS A 145 7.70 -2.32 1.22
CA HIS A 145 6.37 -1.79 1.52
C HIS A 145 6.44 -0.98 2.81
N ILE A 146 6.01 0.27 2.74
CA ILE A 146 6.06 1.24 3.84
C ILE A 146 4.63 1.66 4.11
N HIS A 147 4.15 1.41 5.33
CA HIS A 147 2.84 1.84 5.79
C HIS A 147 3.03 2.90 6.87
N VAL A 148 2.45 4.09 6.67
CA VAL A 148 2.50 5.21 7.62
C VAL A 148 1.10 5.51 8.13
N LYS A 149 0.95 5.71 9.45
CA LYS A 149 -0.28 6.19 10.08
C LYS A 149 -0.22 7.71 10.19
N THR A 150 -1.04 8.39 9.39
CA THR A 150 -1.11 9.86 9.28
C THR A 150 -2.38 10.27 8.54
N GLU A 151 -2.95 11.43 8.86
CA GLU A 151 -4.18 11.95 8.25
C GLU A 151 -4.04 12.14 6.73
N GLU A 152 -2.94 12.74 6.29
CA GLU A 152 -2.65 13.05 4.89
C GLU A 152 -1.18 12.76 4.58
N LEU A 153 -0.89 12.14 3.43
CA LEU A 153 0.48 11.95 2.94
C LEU A 153 0.70 12.73 1.64
N PRO A 154 1.31 13.94 1.67
CA PRO A 154 1.57 14.71 0.46
C PRO A 154 2.62 14.03 -0.42
N VAL A 155 2.50 14.18 -1.74
CA VAL A 155 3.38 13.54 -2.75
C VAL A 155 4.86 13.85 -2.52
N THR A 156 5.19 15.03 -1.97
CA THR A 156 6.55 15.43 -1.60
C THR A 156 7.12 14.61 -0.44
N GLU A 157 6.30 14.22 0.53
CA GLU A 157 6.71 13.36 1.63
C GLU A 157 6.81 11.91 1.18
N ALA A 158 5.84 11.41 0.41
CA ALA A 158 5.94 10.09 -0.22
C ALA A 158 7.23 9.95 -1.06
N ALA A 159 7.62 11.00 -1.78
CA ALA A 159 8.90 11.04 -2.52
C ALA A 159 10.13 11.03 -1.60
N ASN A 160 10.07 11.66 -0.43
CA ASN A 160 11.14 11.63 0.57
C ASN A 160 11.25 10.25 1.23
N ILE A 161 10.13 9.64 1.62
CA ILE A 161 10.05 8.26 2.13
C ILE A 161 10.66 7.28 1.12
N MET A 162 10.29 7.38 -0.16
CA MET A 162 10.87 6.57 -1.23
C MET A 162 12.37 6.81 -1.43
N GLN A 163 12.89 7.99 -1.10
CA GLN A 163 14.33 8.25 -1.17
C GLN A 163 15.07 7.62 0.02
N MET A 164 14.60 7.83 1.25
CA MET A 164 15.18 7.20 2.44
C MET A 164 15.19 5.66 2.32
N ALA A 165 14.14 5.08 1.73
CA ALA A 165 14.09 3.66 1.42
C ALA A 165 15.18 3.20 0.43
N ARG A 166 15.51 4.00 -0.60
CA ARG A 166 16.62 3.70 -1.53
C ARG A 166 17.99 3.88 -0.86
N ASP A 167 18.11 4.84 0.04
CA ASP A 167 19.36 5.12 0.74
C ASP A 167 19.73 3.96 1.71
N GLU A 168 18.74 3.37 2.40
CA GLU A 168 18.94 2.24 3.33
C GLU A 168 18.94 0.85 2.64
N PHE A 169 18.08 0.62 1.64
CA PHE A 169 17.94 -0.69 0.98
C PHE A 169 18.65 -0.81 -0.38
N GLY A 170 19.07 0.29 -1.00
CA GLY A 170 19.77 0.35 -2.28
C GLY A 170 18.92 0.87 -3.45
N GLU A 171 19.56 1.48 -4.45
CA GLU A 171 18.88 2.16 -5.57
C GLU A 171 18.03 1.24 -6.48
N ASP A 172 18.37 -0.06 -6.54
CA ASP A 172 17.63 -1.05 -7.34
C ASP A 172 16.31 -1.50 -6.70
N VAL A 173 16.04 -1.12 -5.45
CA VAL A 173 14.88 -1.58 -4.67
C VAL A 173 13.65 -0.73 -4.96
N LYS A 174 12.52 -1.41 -5.22
CA LYS A 174 11.22 -0.74 -5.45
C LYS A 174 10.55 -0.46 -4.11
N ALA A 175 10.52 0.81 -3.72
CA ALA A 175 9.74 1.28 -2.58
C ALA A 175 8.29 1.55 -2.98
N GLU A 176 7.35 1.15 -2.12
CA GLU A 176 5.91 1.37 -2.23
C GLU A 176 5.44 1.96 -0.91
N VAL A 177 4.72 3.09 -0.96
CA VAL A 177 4.30 3.84 0.23
C VAL A 177 2.79 3.92 0.26
N ASN A 178 2.20 3.40 1.33
CA ASN A 178 0.77 3.44 1.62
C ASN A 178 0.55 4.22 2.92
N PHE A 179 -0.53 4.99 3.01
CA PHE A 179 -0.92 5.69 4.24
C PHE A 179 -2.24 5.15 4.78
N GLN A 180 -2.44 5.24 6.09
CA GLN A 180 -3.72 4.99 6.73
C GLN A 180 -4.08 6.20 7.62
N PRO A 181 -5.28 6.79 7.46
CA PRO A 181 -5.70 7.92 8.28
C PRO A 181 -5.80 7.49 9.74
N THR A 182 -5.31 8.34 10.65
CA THR A 182 -5.61 8.20 12.08
C THR A 182 -7.10 8.43 12.27
N ALA A 183 -7.83 7.38 12.64
CA ALA A 183 -9.19 7.50 13.12
C ALA A 183 -9.16 8.08 14.54
N GLU A 184 -9.01 9.41 14.68
CA GLU A 184 -9.32 10.06 15.94
C GLU A 184 -10.78 9.76 16.29
N THR A 185 -10.99 9.21 17.48
CA THR A 185 -12.31 8.98 18.04
C THR A 185 -13.06 10.30 18.06
N THR A 186 -14.13 10.39 17.26
CA THR A 186 -15.07 11.51 17.36
C THR A 186 -15.75 11.44 18.72
N ASP A 187 -15.19 12.13 19.71
CA ASP A 187 -15.83 12.35 21.01
C ASP A 187 -17.15 13.09 20.76
N MET A 188 -18.25 12.34 20.83
CA MET A 188 -19.60 12.85 20.66
C MET A 188 -20.07 13.59 21.92
N GLU A 189 -19.39 14.69 22.23
CA GLU A 189 -19.85 15.72 23.17
C GLU A 189 -19.77 17.12 22.52
N ASP A 190 -20.77 17.47 21.70
CA ASP A 190 -21.42 18.75 21.93
C ASP A 190 -22.94 18.67 21.77
N THR A 191 -23.59 19.46 22.61
CA THR A 191 -25.01 19.59 22.85
C THR A 191 -25.68 20.52 21.85
N THR A 192 -26.85 20.13 21.36
CA THR A 192 -27.88 21.09 20.95
C THR A 192 -29.22 20.69 21.56
N GLU A 193 -29.54 21.30 22.71
CA GLU A 193 -30.94 21.44 23.13
C GLU A 193 -31.70 22.29 22.10
N THR A 194 -32.99 21.98 21.92
CA THR A 194 -34.02 22.89 21.40
C THR A 194 -33.87 23.37 19.94
N GLU A 195 -34.69 22.79 19.05
CA GLU A 195 -35.71 23.62 18.40
C GLU A 195 -37.00 22.83 18.11
N GLU A 196 -38.08 23.21 18.79
CA GLU A 196 -39.45 22.82 18.53
C GLU A 196 -40.10 23.93 17.71
N ALA A 197 -40.48 23.67 16.46
CA ALA A 197 -41.70 24.16 15.79
C ALA A 197 -41.62 23.99 14.27
N ALA A 198 -42.52 23.18 13.71
CA ALA A 198 -42.83 23.24 12.29
C ALA A 198 -43.97 24.27 12.05
N GLU A 199 -43.66 25.27 11.23
CA GLU A 199 -44.47 25.65 10.05
C GLU A 199 -45.99 25.90 10.24
N THR A 200 -46.39 27.18 10.29
CA THR A 200 -47.53 27.74 9.51
C THR A 200 -47.48 29.27 9.48
N GLU A 201 -47.33 29.89 8.30
CA GLU A 201 -48.35 30.72 7.63
C GLU A 201 -47.72 31.51 6.47
N GLU A 202 -48.30 31.38 5.28
CA GLU A 202 -48.15 32.36 4.21
C GLU A 202 -48.86 33.65 4.60
N THR A 203 -48.33 34.82 4.24
CA THR A 203 -49.03 35.74 3.33
C THR A 203 -48.14 36.88 2.84
N GLU A 204 -48.41 37.31 1.61
CA GLU A 204 -47.74 38.39 0.91
C GLU A 204 -48.12 39.77 1.50
N GLU A 205 -47.17 40.71 1.56
CA GLU A 205 -47.47 42.09 1.16
C GLU A 205 -46.29 42.70 0.40
N THR A 206 -46.50 42.93 -0.89
CA THR A 206 -45.54 43.55 -1.81
C THR A 206 -45.66 45.08 -1.77
N GLY A 207 -44.57 45.76 -1.43
CA GLY A 207 -44.42 47.21 -1.50
C GLY A 207 -43.29 47.61 -2.45
N GLU A 208 -43.60 47.74 -3.74
CA GLU A 208 -42.63 47.98 -4.82
C GLU A 208 -42.50 49.48 -5.16
N VAL A 209 -41.25 49.93 -5.44
CA VAL A 209 -40.86 51.16 -6.20
C VAL A 209 -41.36 52.56 -5.72
N GLN A 210 -40.72 53.71 -6.03
CA GLN A 210 -39.49 54.00 -6.79
C GLN A 210 -38.74 55.22 -6.26
N GLU A 211 -37.48 55.33 -6.68
CA GLU A 211 -36.57 56.49 -6.64
C GLU A 211 -37.20 57.80 -7.15
N GLY A 212 -36.66 58.93 -6.69
CA GLY A 212 -37.03 60.29 -7.12
C GLY A 212 -35.83 61.24 -7.11
N GLU A 213 -35.08 61.20 -8.22
CA GLU A 213 -34.09 62.15 -8.75
C GLU A 213 -33.42 63.19 -7.82
N GLU A 214 -32.10 63.03 -7.72
CA GLU A 214 -31.13 64.05 -7.34
C GLU A 214 -31.09 65.19 -8.40
N SER A 215 -31.16 66.45 -7.97
CA SER A 215 -30.79 67.59 -8.81
C SER A 215 -30.09 68.66 -7.98
N GLU A 216 -28.84 68.94 -8.35
CA GLU A 216 -28.07 70.07 -7.84
C GLU A 216 -28.62 71.38 -8.45
N ASP A 217 -28.79 72.42 -7.65
CA ASP A 217 -28.67 73.79 -8.14
C ASP A 217 -27.97 74.67 -7.09
N THR A 218 -27.15 75.58 -7.60
CA THR A 218 -26.23 76.41 -6.83
C THR A 218 -26.70 77.86 -6.81
N THR A 219 -26.72 78.50 -5.64
CA THR A 219 -26.43 79.94 -5.44
C THR A 219 -26.30 80.17 -3.92
N GLU A 220 -25.18 80.63 -3.37
CA GLU A 220 -24.56 81.97 -3.42
C GLU A 220 -25.16 82.98 -2.40
N THR A 221 -24.27 83.63 -1.63
CA THR A 221 -24.38 85.01 -1.08
C THR A 221 -24.79 85.23 0.40
N GLU A 222 -23.82 85.78 1.15
CA GLU A 222 -23.88 86.67 2.36
C GLU A 222 -24.54 86.12 3.67
N GLU A 223 -24.09 86.48 4.88
CA GLU A 223 -23.25 87.63 5.33
C GLU A 223 -22.19 87.19 6.38
#